data_AF-A0A518V234-F1
#
_entry.id   AF-A0A518V234-F1
#
_cell.length_a   1.000
_cell.length_b   1.000
_cell.length_c   1.000
_cell.angle_alpha   90.00
_cell.angle_beta   90.00
_cell.angle_gamma   90.00
#
_symmetry.space_group_name_H-M   'P 1'
#
loop_
_entity.id
_entity.type
_entity.pdbx_description
1 polymer ?
#
loop_
_entity_poly.entity_id
_entity_poly.type
_entity_poly.pdbx_seq_one_letter_code
_entity_poly.pdbx_strand_id
1 'polypeptide(L)' 'MDELAEFCYRISDSRQYDYALTISWWKATKGDRGVIESAWGWIEKLDSTFKQIKLKNDEDYWWIPVEDVEA' A
#
# COMPACT_ATOMS: atom_id res chain seq x y z
N MET A 1 -0.59 7.30 18.47
CA MET A 1 -0.37 5.92 17.98
C MET A 1 -1.45 5.58 16.95
N ASP A 2 -1.93 6.57 16.20
CA ASP A 2 -3.28 6.54 15.62
C ASP A 2 -3.26 6.55 14.09
N GLU A 3 -2.20 7.09 13.47
CA GLU A 3 -2.09 7.15 12.01
C GLU A 3 -2.04 5.76 11.36
N LEU A 4 -1.32 4.83 11.99
CA LEU A 4 -1.27 3.44 11.52
C LEU A 4 -2.58 2.70 11.78
N ALA A 5 -3.32 3.07 12.83
CA ALA A 5 -4.59 2.43 13.20
C ALA A 5 -5.71 2.83 12.24
N GLU A 6 -5.81 4.11 11.87
CA GLU A 6 -6.72 4.59 10.84
C GLU A 6 -6.41 3.98 9.47
N PHE A 7 -5.12 3.87 9.14
CA PHE A 7 -4.69 3.23 7.90
C PHE A 7 -4.99 1.73 7.89
N CYS A 8 -4.71 1.04 9.01
CA CYS A 8 -5.06 -0.36 9.20
C CYS A 8 -6.57 -0.59 9.09
N TYR A 9 -7.40 0.32 9.60
CA TYR A 9 -8.86 0.26 9.47
C TYR A 9 -9.31 0.38 8.02
N ARG A 10 -8.82 1.36 7.26
CA ARG A 10 -9.15 1.54 5.83
C ARG A 10 -8.74 0.33 4.98
N ILE A 11 -7.55 -0.21 5.25
CA ILE A 11 -7.01 -1.37 4.54
C ILE A 11 -7.73 -2.66 4.93
N SER A 12 -8.07 -2.82 6.22
CA SER A 12 -8.84 -3.96 6.71
C SER A 12 -10.29 -3.94 6.22
N ASP A 13 -10.89 -2.77 6.08
CA ASP A 13 -12.17 -2.60 5.39
C ASP A 13 -12.06 -3.09 3.94
N SER A 14 -11.01 -2.68 3.24
CA SER A 14 -10.81 -3.06 1.84
C SER A 14 -10.56 -4.57 1.63
N ARG A 15 -9.85 -5.26 2.55
CA ARG A 15 -9.70 -6.74 2.51
C ARG A 15 -11.02 -7.48 2.67
N GLN A 16 -12.05 -6.86 3.28
CA GLN A 16 -13.35 -7.49 3.45
C GLN A 16 -14.21 -7.48 2.18
N TYR A 17 -13.87 -6.66 1.18
CA TYR A 17 -14.65 -6.51 -0.05
C TYR A 17 -14.15 -7.34 -1.25
N ASP A 18 -13.10 -8.15 -1.08
CA ASP A 18 -12.53 -9.06 -2.11
C ASP A 18 -12.35 -8.37 -3.49
N TYR A 19 -12.03 -7.08 -3.48
CA TYR A 19 -11.90 -6.27 -4.69
C TYR A 19 -10.46 -5.78 -4.84
N ALA A 20 -9.98 -5.76 -6.09
CA ALA A 20 -8.66 -5.22 -6.40
C ALA A 20 -8.66 -3.71 -6.17
N LEU A 21 -7.79 -3.22 -5.30
CA LEU A 21 -7.64 -1.80 -5.00
C LEU A 21 -6.47 -1.24 -5.78
N THR A 22 -6.67 -0.07 -6.36
CA THR A 22 -5.57 0.72 -6.93
C THR A 22 -4.93 1.51 -5.80
N ILE A 23 -3.71 1.12 -5.43
CA ILE A 23 -2.89 1.86 -4.47
C ILE A 23 -1.89 2.68 -5.28
N SER A 24 -1.79 3.96 -4.93
CA SER A 24 -0.77 4.87 -5.47
C SER A 24 0.22 5.20 -4.36
N TRP A 25 1.52 5.15 -4.65
CA TRP A 25 2.55 5.45 -3.67
C TRP A 25 3.70 6.22 -4.29
N TRP A 26 4.31 7.06 -3.47
CA TRP A 26 5.50 7.78 -3.84
C TRP A 26 6.70 6.85 -3.87
N LYS A 27 7.47 6.92 -4.95
CA LYS A 27 8.72 6.20 -5.08
C LYS A 27 9.83 7.16 -5.44
N ALA A 28 10.82 7.24 -4.55
CA ALA A 28 12.04 7.97 -4.82
C ALA A 28 12.73 7.39 -6.07
N THR A 29 12.84 8.20 -7.13
CA THR A 29 13.75 7.89 -8.24
C THR A 29 15.08 8.61 -8.01
N LYS A 30 16.16 8.06 -8.56
CA LYS A 30 17.53 8.50 -8.27
C LYS A 30 17.70 9.99 -8.63
N GLY A 31 17.89 10.83 -7.62
CA GLY A 31 18.09 12.28 -7.74
C GLY A 31 16.81 13.07 -7.48
N ASP A 32 16.47 13.29 -6.20
CA ASP A 32 15.45 14.21 -5.63
C ASP A 32 14.08 14.30 -6.34
N ARG A 33 13.79 13.41 -7.28
CA ARG A 33 12.57 13.34 -8.06
C ARG A 33 11.89 12.05 -7.69
N GLY A 34 10.80 12.13 -6.96
CA GLY A 34 9.91 10.98 -6.83
C GLY A 34 8.94 10.91 -7.99
N VAL A 35 8.47 9.70 -8.28
CA VAL A 35 7.30 9.47 -9.11
C VAL A 35 6.23 8.83 -8.26
N ILE A 36 4.97 9.15 -8.53
CA ILE A 36 3.86 8.38 -7.99
C ILE A 36 3.72 7.13 -8.85
N GLU A 37 4.05 5.97 -8.28
CA GLU A 37 3.66 4.69 -8.86
C GLU A 37 2.23 4.37 -8.46
N SER A 38 1.52 3.64 -9.30
CA SER A 38 0.19 3.12 -8.98
C SER A 38 0.07 1.70 -9.48
N ALA A 39 -0.46 0.82 -8.64
CA ALA A 39 -0.73 -0.56 -9.00
C ALA A 39 -2.07 -1.00 -8.41
N TRP A 40 -2.77 -1.84 -9.15
CA TRP A 40 -3.99 -2.50 -8.68
C TRP A 40 -3.64 -3.86 -8.09
N GLY A 41 -4.35 -4.29 -7.07
CA GLY A 41 -4.17 -5.62 -6.50
C GLY A 41 -4.93 -5.85 -5.20
N TRP A 42 -4.76 -7.04 -4.65
CA TRP A 42 -5.31 -7.48 -3.39
C TRP A 42 -4.29 -7.25 -2.29
N ILE A 43 -4.75 -6.77 -1.14
CA ILE A 43 -3.87 -6.63 0.02
C ILE A 43 -3.72 -8.00 0.69
N GLU A 44 -2.62 -8.67 0.38
CA GLU A 44 -2.32 -10.00 0.92
C GLU A 44 -1.93 -9.90 2.39
N LYS A 45 -1.18 -8.86 2.77
CA LYS A 45 -0.69 -8.68 4.15
C LYS A 45 -0.41 -7.22 4.47
N LEU A 46 -0.63 -6.85 5.73
CA LEU A 46 -0.15 -5.59 6.30
C LEU A 46 0.91 -5.93 7.35
N ASP A 47 2.13 -5.44 7.15
CA ASP A 47 3.21 -5.58 8.12
C ASP A 47 3.25 -4.30 8.97
N SER A 48 2.55 -4.31 10.09
CA SER A 48 2.47 -3.18 11.02
C SER A 48 3.83 -2.85 11.67
N THR A 49 4.73 -3.84 11.79
CA THR A 49 6.08 -3.66 12.34
C THR A 49 6.95 -2.78 11.44
N PHE A 50 6.86 -2.99 10.13
CA PHE A 50 7.61 -2.24 9.12
C PHE A 50 6.76 -1.18 8.42
N LYS A 51 5.51 -0.99 8.87
CA LYS A 51 4.49 -0.12 8.28
C LYS A 51 4.45 -0.24 6.75
N GLN A 52 4.32 -1.45 6.24
CA GLN A 52 4.25 -1.70 4.80
C GLN A 52 3.12 -2.64 4.43
N ILE A 53 2.60 -2.47 3.22
CA ILE A 53 1.49 -3.22 2.66
C ILE A 53 2.05 -4.14 1.59
N LYS A 54 1.68 -5.41 1.65
CA LYS A 54 1.89 -6.34 0.57
C LYS A 54 0.69 -6.29 -0.37
N LEU A 55 0.84 -5.52 -1.44
CA LEU A 55 -0.11 -5.54 -2.55
C LEU A 55 0.29 -6.68 -3.47
N LYS A 56 -0.63 -7.58 -3.77
CA LYS A 56 -0.40 -8.70 -4.66
C LYS A 56 -1.38 -8.62 -5.82
N ASN A 57 -0.88 -8.85 -7.02
CA ASN A 57 -1.70 -9.09 -8.19
C ASN A 57 -1.64 -10.58 -8.58
N ASP A 58 -2.36 -10.95 -9.63
CA ASP A 58 -2.30 -12.33 -10.14
C ASP A 58 -0.87 -12.74 -10.55
N GLU A 59 -0.11 -11.79 -11.10
CA GLU A 59 1.23 -12.04 -11.67
C GLU A 59 2.41 -11.51 -10.82
N ASP A 60 2.20 -10.48 -9.99
CA ASP A 60 3.28 -9.75 -9.32
C ASP A 60 2.91 -9.31 -7.88
N TYR A 61 3.87 -8.79 -7.12
CA TYR A 61 3.61 -8.24 -5.79
C TYR A 61 4.53 -7.07 -5.46
N TRP A 62 3.97 -6.08 -4.77
CA TRP A 62 4.67 -4.88 -4.33
C TRP A 62 4.61 -4.76 -2.81
N TRP A 63 5.76 -4.40 -2.24
CA TRP A 63 5.87 -3.98 -0.84
C TRP A 63 5.90 -2.47 -0.80
N ILE A 64 4.79 -1.89 -0.34
CA ILE A 64 4.57 -0.46 -0.38
C ILE A 64 4.62 0.06 1.05
N PRO A 65 5.56 0.97 1.39
CA PRO A 65 5.56 1.61 2.70
C PRO A 65 4.30 2.45 2.87
N VAL A 66 3.60 2.29 3.98
CA VAL A 66 2.38 3.05 4.31
C VAL A 66 2.66 4.55 4.33
N GLU A 67 3.88 4.94 4.70
CA GLU A 67 4.33 6.34 4.76
C GLU A 67 4.44 6.98 3.37
N ASP A 68 4.62 6.17 2.32
CA ASP A 68 4.68 6.61 0.93
C ASP A 68 3.32 6.50 0.21
N VAL A 69 2.30 5.87 0.80
CA VAL A 69 1.00 5.72 0.16
C VAL A 69 0.28 7.07 0.13
N GLU A 70 -0.08 7.51 -1.07
CA GLU A 70 -0.96 8.64 -1.30
C GLU A 70 -2.39 8.09 -1.41
N ALA A 71 -3.20 8.33 -0.37
CA ALA A 71 -4.50 7.71 -0.15
C ALA A 71 -5.69 8.66 -0.31
#